data_AF-A0A967VKN9-F1
#
_entry.id   AF-A0A967VKN9-F1
#
_cell.length_a   1.000
_cell.length_b   1.000
_cell.length_c   1.000
_cell.angle_alpha   90.00
_cell.angle_beta   90.00
_cell.angle_gamma   90.00
#
_symmetry.space_group_name_H-M   'P 1'
#
loop_
_entity.id
_entity.type
_entity.pdbx_description
1 polymer ?
#
loop_
_entity_poly.entity_id
_entity_poly.type
_entity_poly.pdbx_seq_one_letter_code
_entity_poly.pdbx_strand_id
1 'polypeptide(L)'
;MGELLLELDRHDEAVAAFRTALGRTPNRIHSLAGYARAAAAAGHDAVALDSYRKLAELLEDADPGLTVAEEARTYLATNGEGPTDG
;
A
#
# COMPACT_ATOMS: atom_id res chain seq x y z
N MET A 1 12.71 3.61 8.03
CA MET A 1 13.51 2.52 7.44
C MET A 1 12.87 1.99 6.17
N GLY A 2 11.58 1.65 6.15
CA GLY A 2 10.93 1.20 4.90
C GLY A 2 11.05 2.18 3.73
N GLU A 3 10.90 3.49 3.96
CA GLU A 3 11.05 4.51 2.91
C GLU A 3 12.49 4.62 2.37
N LEU A 4 13.47 4.67 3.27
CA LEU A 4 14.89 4.67 2.87
C LEU A 4 15.24 3.41 2.05
N LEU A 5 14.63 2.26 2.37
CA LEU A 5 14.85 1.02 1.62
C LEU A 5 14.20 1.08 0.23
N LEU A 6 13.04 1.73 0.09
CA LEU A 6 12.43 2.03 -1.21
C LEU A 6 13.33 2.93 -2.06
N GLU A 7 13.88 4.00 -1.48
CA GLU A 7 14.80 4.91 -2.18
C GLU A 7 16.10 4.22 -2.62
N LEU A 8 16.49 3.15 -1.94
CA LEU A 8 17.66 2.34 -2.26
C LEU A 8 17.35 1.16 -3.20
N ASP A 9 16.15 1.09 -3.78
CA ASP A 9 15.68 -0.01 -4.65
C ASP A 9 15.63 -1.39 -3.95
N ARG A 10 15.70 -1.40 -2.61
CA ARG A 10 15.69 -2.61 -1.77
C ARG A 10 14.26 -2.98 -1.39
N HIS A 11 13.45 -3.26 -2.41
CA HIS A 11 12.00 -3.41 -2.27
C HIS A 11 11.59 -4.53 -1.31
N ASP A 12 12.18 -5.73 -1.39
CA ASP A 12 11.90 -6.85 -0.48
C ASP A 12 12.18 -6.52 1.00
N GLU A 13 13.27 -5.79 1.26
CA GLU A 13 13.63 -5.40 2.61
C GLU A 13 12.71 -4.30 3.13
N ALA A 14 12.30 -3.38 2.25
CA ALA A 14 11.28 -2.39 2.56
C ALA A 14 9.96 -3.06 2.97
N VAL A 15 9.51 -4.06 2.21
CA VAL A 15 8.33 -4.88 2.53
C VAL A 15 8.46 -5.48 3.93
N ALA A 16 9.59 -6.12 4.25
CA ALA A 16 9.80 -6.71 5.58
C ALA A 16 9.81 -5.66 6.71
N ALA A 17 10.43 -4.50 6.48
CA ALA A 17 10.49 -3.40 7.45
C ALA A 17 9.10 -2.82 7.73
N PHE A 18 8.30 -2.57 6.68
CA PHE A 18 6.94 -2.09 6.82
C PHE A 18 6.02 -3.13 7.45
N ARG A 19 6.13 -4.41 7.09
CA ARG A 19 5.38 -5.50 7.73
C ARG A 19 5.62 -5.54 9.24
N THR A 20 6.88 -5.37 9.66
CA THR A 20 7.25 -5.30 11.07
C THR A 20 6.63 -4.09 11.78
N ALA A 21 6.62 -2.93 11.11
CA ALA A 21 6.00 -1.71 11.63
C ALA A 21 4.48 -1.87 11.79
N LEU A 22 3.81 -2.45 10.78
CA LEU A 22 2.38 -2.74 10.80
C LEU A 22 2.01 -3.77 11.89
N GLY A 23 2.87 -4.76 12.16
CA GLY A 23 2.66 -5.68 13.27
C GLY A 23 2.60 -4.99 14.65
N ARG A 24 3.22 -3.82 14.81
CA ARG A 24 3.16 -3.01 16.05
C ARG A 24 2.01 -2.01 16.03
N THR A 25 1.67 -1.48 14.86
CA THR A 25 0.65 -0.45 14.70
C THR A 25 -0.16 -0.74 13.43
N PRO A 26 -1.18 -1.63 13.52
CA PRO A 26 -1.79 -2.26 12.34
C PRO A 26 -2.67 -1.37 11.47
N ASN A 27 -2.76 -0.06 11.74
CA ASN A 27 -3.66 0.83 11.01
C ASN A 27 -3.04 2.18 10.63
N ARG A 28 -1.71 2.23 10.55
CA ARG A 28 -1.01 3.47 10.24
C ARG A 28 -1.00 3.68 8.71
N ILE A 29 -1.84 4.59 8.23
CA ILE A 29 -1.97 5.00 6.80
C ILE A 29 -0.59 5.06 6.11
N HIS A 30 0.36 5.79 6.70
CA HIS A 30 1.69 5.98 6.14
C HIS A 30 2.49 4.67 5.99
N SER A 31 2.35 3.76 6.96
CA SER A 31 3.05 2.46 6.91
C SER A 31 2.38 1.50 5.93
N LEU A 32 1.05 1.56 5.78
CA LEU A 32 0.30 0.81 4.77
C LEU A 32 0.65 1.29 3.36
N ALA A 33 0.69 2.61 3.13
CA ALA A 33 1.08 3.20 1.85
C ALA A 33 2.51 2.78 1.45
N GLY A 34 3.45 2.91 2.38
CA GLY A 34 4.83 2.48 2.15
C GLY A 34 4.94 0.98 1.89
N TYR A 35 4.17 0.14 2.60
CA TYR A 35 4.13 -1.30 2.38
C TYR A 35 3.59 -1.65 1.00
N ALA A 36 2.50 -1.00 0.58
CA ALA A 36 1.87 -1.23 -0.72
C ALA A 36 2.79 -0.84 -1.88
N ARG A 37 3.45 0.33 -1.79
CA ARG A 37 4.46 0.79 -2.76
C ARG A 37 5.65 -0.18 -2.84
N ALA A 38 6.16 -0.61 -1.69
CA ALA A 38 7.28 -1.55 -1.64
C ALA A 38 6.91 -2.91 -2.22
N ALA A 39 5.71 -3.41 -1.94
CA ALA A 39 5.21 -4.65 -2.51
C ALA A 39 5.04 -4.54 -4.03
N ALA A 40 4.48 -3.44 -4.53
CA ALA A 40 4.32 -3.20 -5.97
C ALA A 40 5.69 -3.16 -6.67
N ALA A 41 6.66 -2.44 -6.09
CA ALA A 41 8.00 -2.33 -6.66
C ALA A 41 8.80 -3.65 -6.58
N ALA A 42 8.49 -4.51 -5.59
CA ALA A 42 9.06 -5.86 -5.50
C ALA A 42 8.38 -6.88 -6.44
N GLY A 43 7.30 -6.51 -7.15
CA GLY A 43 6.50 -7.45 -7.96
C GLY A 43 5.60 -8.38 -7.12
N HIS A 44 5.33 -8.01 -5.86
CA HIS A 44 4.39 -8.71 -4.99
C HIS A 44 2.97 -8.17 -5.17
N ASP A 45 2.41 -8.33 -6.37
CA ASP A 45 1.14 -7.70 -6.77
C ASP A 45 -0.02 -8.05 -5.83
N ALA A 46 -0.12 -9.30 -5.38
CA ALA A 46 -1.15 -9.72 -4.45
C ALA A 46 -1.07 -8.98 -3.10
N VAL A 47 0.15 -8.73 -2.61
CA VAL A 47 0.38 -8.00 -1.36
C VAL A 47 0.09 -6.51 -1.56
N ALA A 48 0.52 -5.95 -2.69
CA ALA A 48 0.26 -4.56 -3.03
C ALA A 48 -1.25 -4.29 -3.12
N LEU A 49 -1.99 -5.14 -3.85
CA LEU A 49 -3.44 -5.04 -3.99
C LEU A 49 -4.17 -5.10 -2.65
N ASP A 50 -3.89 -6.09 -1.80
CA ASP A 50 -4.50 -6.19 -0.46
C ASP A 50 -4.20 -4.96 0.41
N SER A 51 -2.96 -4.45 0.32
CA SER A 51 -2.52 -3.30 1.10
C SER A 51 -3.18 -2.00 0.63
N TYR A 52 -3.27 -1.77 -0.68
CA TYR A 52 -3.95 -0.61 -1.25
C TYR A 52 -5.46 -0.66 -1.02
N ARG A 53 -6.08 -1.84 -1.01
CA ARG A 53 -7.50 -2.01 -0.63
C ARG A 53 -7.76 -1.53 0.80
N LYS A 54 -7.01 -2.08 1.77
CA LYS A 54 -7.11 -1.68 3.17
C LYS A 54 -6.85 -0.19 3.36
N LEU A 55 -5.85 0.34 2.64
CA LEU A 55 -5.52 1.74 2.68
C LEU A 55 -6.68 2.62 2.17
N ALA A 56 -7.34 2.23 1.09
CA ALA A 56 -8.51 2.93 0.57
C ALA A 56 -9.67 2.89 1.57
N GLU A 57 -10.00 1.72 2.13
CA GLU A 57 -11.06 1.55 3.13
C GLU A 57 -10.84 2.45 4.35
N LEU A 58 -9.59 2.57 4.82
CA LEU A 58 -9.23 3.43 5.94
C LEU A 58 -9.30 4.92 5.62
N LEU A 59 -8.96 5.31 4.39
CA LEU A 59 -9.00 6.70 3.97
C LEU A 59 -10.42 7.16 3.65
N GLU A 60 -11.31 6.27 3.23
CA GLU A 60 -12.74 6.57 3.10
C GLU A 60 -13.37 6.93 4.44
N ASP A 61 -12.95 6.27 5.53
CA ASP A 61 -13.44 6.55 6.89
C ASP A 61 -12.76 7.79 7.52
N ALA A 62 -11.46 8.00 7.24
CA ALA A 62 -10.67 9.03 7.89
C ALA A 62 -10.67 10.39 7.16
N ASP A 63 -10.31 10.42 5.86
CA ASP A 63 -10.18 11.67 5.09
C ASP A 63 -9.96 11.37 3.58
N PRO A 64 -10.97 11.58 2.72
CA PRO A 64 -10.91 11.20 1.29
C PRO A 64 -10.02 12.11 0.43
N GLY A 65 -9.49 13.22 0.99
CA GLY A 65 -8.66 14.20 0.28
C GLY A 65 -7.15 13.93 0.30
N LEU A 66 -6.72 12.79 0.85
CA LEU A 66 -5.30 12.47 0.94
C LEU A 66 -4.76 11.98 -0.41
N THR A 67 -3.60 12.46 -0.83
CA THR A 67 -2.92 12.06 -2.10
C THR A 67 -2.69 10.54 -2.18
N VAL A 68 -2.54 9.91 -1.02
CA VAL A 68 -2.40 8.46 -0.87
C VAL A 68 -3.69 7.71 -1.25
N ALA A 69 -4.87 8.33 -1.09
CA ALA A 69 -6.15 7.74 -1.50
C ALA A 69 -6.26 7.68 -3.03
N GLU A 70 -5.84 8.75 -3.71
CA GLU A 70 -5.78 8.76 -5.18
C GLU A 70 -4.82 7.70 -5.70
N GLU A 71 -3.62 7.60 -5.11
CA GLU A 71 -2.65 6.55 -5.45
C GLU A 71 -3.23 5.14 -5.30
N ALA A 72 -3.88 4.86 -4.17
CA ALA A 72 -4.50 3.57 -3.92
C ALA A 72 -5.57 3.25 -4.99
N ARG A 73 -6.44 4.21 -5.28
CA ARG A 73 -7.48 4.06 -6.32
C ARG A 73 -6.88 3.82 -7.70
N THR A 74 -5.85 4.57 -8.08
CA THR A 74 -5.16 4.40 -9.37
C THR A 74 -4.49 3.03 -9.46
N TYR A 75 -3.81 2.58 -8.41
CA TYR A 75 -3.16 1.27 -8.40
C TYR A 75 -4.20 0.13 -8.51
N LEU A 76 -5.30 0.23 -7.77
CA LEU A 76 -6.40 -0.75 -7.82
C LEU A 76 -7.12 -0.74 -9.17
N ALA A 77 -7.31 0.42 -9.81
CA ALA A 77 -7.91 0.49 -11.14
C ALA A 77 -7.01 -0.11 -12.23
N THR A 78 -5.68 -0.02 -12.07
CA THR A 78 -4.72 -0.52 -13.07
C THR A 78 -4.30 -1.97 -12.86
N ASN A 79 -4.28 -2.46 -11.62
CA ASN A 79 -3.81 -3.81 -11.27
C ASN A 79 -4.95 -4.71 -10.76
N GLY A 80 -6.13 -4.15 -10.50
CA GLY A 80 -7.25 -4.82 -9.86
C GLY A 80 -8.47 -5.00 -10.76
N GLU A 81 -8.37 -4.86 -12.09
CA GLU A 81 -9.46 -5.23 -13.01
C GLU A 81 -9.75 -6.74 -12.96
N GLY A 82 -10.56 -7.14 -11.98
CA GLY A 82 -11.78 -7.87 -12.28
C GLY A 82 -12.95 -6.89 -12.03
N PRO A 83 -13.86 -6.68 -12.99
CA PRO A 83 -14.97 -5.75 -12.83
C PRO A 83 -15.81 -6.16 -11.62
N THR A 84 -16.06 -5.22 -10.70
CA THR A 84 -17.32 -5.28 -9.95
C THR A 84 -18.40 -4.83 -10.92
N ASP A 85 -18.90 -5.79 -11.69
CA ASP A 85 -20.17 -5.75 -12.42
C ASP A 85 -21.31 -5.53 -11.42
N GLY A 86 -22.21 -4.57 -11.69
CA GLY A 86 -23.47 -4.36 -10.98
C GLY A 86 -23.79 -2.91 -10.63
#